data_AF-A0A0N4UIK1-F1
#
_entry.id   AF-A0A0N4UIK1-F1
#
_cell.length_a   1.000
_cell.length_b   1.000
_cell.length_c   1.000
_cell.angle_alpha   90.00
_cell.angle_beta   90.00
_cell.angle_gamma   90.00
#
_symmetry.space_group_name_H-M   'P 1'
#
loop_
_entity.id
_entity.type
_entity.pdbx_description
1 polymer ?
#
loop_
_entity_poly.entity_id
_entity_poly.type
_entity_poly.pdbx_seq_one_letter_code
_entity_poly.pdbx_strand_id
1 'polypeptide(L)'
;FSVESTKASEISPSFFPFLLEVRKLLSKISSAISPDSAALLYRLINQKIAECFLEIISSTSFNCNGASQMLFDISSSLIPLLNSFYNDGLHNLKALDEPKFNGVITSLRLLSLPKAISLLLFDELKRIPNEMAPSVLAPHNICAMSRDNALNLLKQRCDLNLETDLKITW
;
A
#
# COMPACT_ATOMS: atom_id res chain seq x y z
N PHE A 1 -9.70 -11.51 24.12
CA PHE A 1 -10.61 -11.39 22.96
C PHE A 1 -9.80 -11.67 21.70
N SER A 2 -10.11 -12.75 20.99
CA SER A 2 -9.60 -12.96 19.62
C SER A 2 -10.39 -12.02 18.72
N VAL A 3 -9.81 -10.89 18.33
CA VAL A 3 -10.31 -10.13 17.19
C VAL A 3 -9.74 -10.83 15.96
N GLU A 4 -10.37 -11.95 15.58
CA GLU A 4 -10.07 -12.61 14.32
C GLU A 4 -10.53 -11.66 13.21
N SER A 5 -9.61 -10.81 12.76
CA SER A 5 -9.69 -10.38 11.37
C SER A 5 -9.55 -11.65 10.55
N THR A 6 -10.60 -12.00 9.80
CA THR A 6 -10.49 -13.00 8.74
C THR A 6 -9.37 -12.51 7.82
N LYS A 7 -8.19 -13.13 7.94
CA LYS A 7 -7.07 -12.83 7.07
C LYS A 7 -7.54 -13.05 5.65
N ALA A 8 -7.41 -12.03 4.81
CA ALA A 8 -7.63 -12.19 3.38
C ALA A 8 -6.78 -13.36 2.89
N SER A 9 -7.43 -14.34 2.27
CA SER A 9 -6.80 -15.58 1.77
C SER A 9 -6.96 -15.77 0.27
N GLU A 10 -7.88 -15.02 -0.33
CA GLU A 10 -8.21 -15.10 -1.75
C GLU A 10 -8.13 -13.71 -2.38
N ILE A 11 -7.77 -13.67 -3.66
CA ILE A 11 -7.72 -12.44 -4.44
C ILE A 11 -9.13 -11.91 -4.62
N SER A 12 -9.34 -10.61 -4.44
CA SER A 12 -10.65 -10.00 -4.67
C SER A 12 -11.13 -10.21 -6.11
N PRO A 13 -12.41 -10.58 -6.32
CA PRO A 13 -13.02 -10.66 -7.65
C PRO A 13 -12.77 -9.41 -8.52
N SER A 14 -12.80 -8.23 -7.91
CA SER A 14 -12.57 -6.94 -8.57
C SER A 14 -11.11 -6.69 -8.97
N PHE A 15 -10.15 -7.40 -8.37
CA PHE A 15 -8.73 -7.22 -8.64
C PHE A 15 -8.23 -8.10 -9.80
N PHE A 16 -8.91 -9.21 -10.10
CA PHE A 16 -8.54 -10.10 -11.21
C PHE A 16 -8.49 -9.43 -12.58
N PRO A 17 -9.49 -8.62 -13.01
CA PRO A 17 -9.42 -7.94 -14.30
C PRO A 17 -8.19 -7.05 -14.41
N PHE A 18 -7.86 -6.31 -13.34
CA PHE A 18 -6.67 -5.47 -13.30
C PHE A 18 -5.38 -6.29 -13.44
N LEU A 19 -5.24 -7.38 -12.66
CA LEU A 19 -4.08 -8.28 -12.78
C LEU A 19 -3.92 -8.86 -14.18
N LEU A 20 -5.04 -9.24 -14.81
CA LEU A 20 -5.03 -9.80 -16.16
C LEU A 20 -4.57 -8.76 -17.20
N GLU A 21 -5.06 -7.52 -17.10
CA GLU A 21 -4.65 -6.44 -18.00
C GLU A 21 -3.17 -6.07 -17.82
N VAL A 22 -2.67 -6.03 -16.56
CA VAL A 22 -1.24 -5.85 -16.29
C VAL A 22 -0.42 -6.97 -16.94
N ARG A 23 -0.80 -8.23 -16.75
CA ARG A 23 -0.10 -9.37 -17.37
C ARG A 23 -0.09 -9.26 -18.90
N LYS A 24 -1.24 -9.00 -19.52
CA LYS A 24 -1.35 -8.86 -20.99
C LYS A 24 -0.45 -7.74 -21.51
N LEU A 25 -0.44 -6.60 -20.84
CA LEU A 25 0.40 -5.46 -21.22
C LEU A 25 1.89 -5.82 -21.16
N LEU A 26 2.33 -6.43 -20.06
CA LEU A 26 3.73 -6.80 -19.87
C LEU A 26 4.16 -7.88 -20.86
N SER A 27 3.33 -8.90 -21.13
CA SER A 27 3.59 -9.90 -22.18
C SER A 27 3.64 -9.29 -23.57
N LYS A 28 2.80 -8.29 -23.87
CA LYS A 28 2.86 -7.59 -25.16
C LYS A 28 4.18 -6.85 -25.31
N ILE A 29 4.65 -6.16 -24.27
CA ILE A 29 5.94 -5.48 -24.26
C ILE A 29 7.08 -6.48 -24.45
N SER A 30 7.09 -7.58 -23.69
CA SER A 30 8.13 -8.61 -23.79
C SER A 30 8.27 -9.18 -25.20
N SER A 31 7.15 -9.29 -25.94
CA SER A 31 7.12 -9.80 -27.30
C SER A 31 7.49 -8.78 -28.39
N ALA A 32 7.44 -7.48 -28.07
CA ALA A 32 7.51 -6.41 -29.07
C ALA A 32 8.88 -5.73 -29.16
N ILE A 33 9.69 -5.80 -28.11
CA ILE A 33 10.96 -5.06 -28.01
C ILE A 33 12.07 -5.90 -27.36
N SER A 34 13.31 -5.40 -27.42
CA SER A 34 14.44 -6.08 -26.79
C SER A 34 14.28 -6.16 -25.26
N PRO A 35 14.87 -7.19 -24.60
CA PRO A 35 14.81 -7.34 -23.15
C PRO A 35 15.27 -6.10 -22.37
N ASP A 36 16.33 -5.44 -22.82
CA ASP A 36 16.86 -4.22 -22.18
C ASP A 36 15.85 -3.06 -22.24
N SER A 37 15.21 -2.89 -23.40
CA SER A 37 14.16 -1.86 -23.57
C SER A 37 12.90 -2.22 -22.78
N ALA A 38 12.55 -3.51 -22.71
CA ALA A 38 11.44 -4.01 -21.91
C ALA A 38 11.66 -3.73 -20.41
N ALA A 39 12.86 -3.95 -19.88
CA ALA A 39 13.18 -3.66 -18.48
C ALA A 39 12.92 -2.19 -18.11
N LEU A 40 13.29 -1.26 -18.99
CA LEU A 40 13.00 0.16 -18.80
C LEU A 40 11.49 0.43 -18.75
N LEU A 41 10.72 -0.12 -19.69
CA LEU A 41 9.27 0.03 -19.70
C LEU A 41 8.61 -0.61 -18.49
N TYR A 42 9.07 -1.78 -18.03
CA TYR A 42 8.57 -2.42 -16.83
C TYR A 42 8.78 -1.53 -15.61
N ARG A 43 9.93 -0.87 -15.49
CA ARG A 43 10.17 0.11 -14.42
C ARG A 43 9.20 1.29 -14.48
N LEU A 44 8.96 1.85 -15.66
CA LEU A 44 8.02 2.96 -15.83
C LEU A 44 6.57 2.54 -15.52
N ILE A 45 6.17 1.34 -15.93
CA ILE A 45 4.86 0.77 -15.62
C ILE A 45 4.73 0.52 -14.12
N ASN A 46 5.73 -0.07 -13.48
CA ASN A 46 5.75 -0.32 -12.04
C ASN A 46 5.59 0.98 -11.25
N GLN A 47 6.32 2.04 -11.63
CA GLN A 47 6.16 3.37 -11.05
C GLN A 47 4.74 3.89 -11.25
N LYS A 48 4.17 3.77 -12.46
CA LYS A 48 2.85 4.31 -12.76
C LYS A 48 1.73 3.58 -12.02
N ILE A 49 1.84 2.26 -11.90
CA ILE A 49 0.92 1.45 -11.10
C ILE A 49 0.96 1.90 -9.63
N ALA A 50 2.15 2.10 -9.08
CA ALA A 50 2.30 2.59 -7.71
C ALA A 50 1.66 3.97 -7.50
N GLU A 51 1.85 4.90 -8.44
CA GLU A 51 1.19 6.22 -8.42
C GLU A 51 -0.33 6.09 -8.39
N CYS A 52 -0.91 5.24 -9.24
CA CYS A 52 -2.36 5.02 -9.27
C CYS A 52 -2.86 4.47 -7.93
N PHE A 53 -2.13 3.54 -7.31
CA PHE A 53 -2.52 3.07 -5.97
C PHE A 53 -2.42 4.14 -4.90
N LEU A 54 -1.39 4.98 -4.92
CA LEU A 54 -1.28 6.10 -3.98
C LEU A 54 -2.43 7.10 -4.16
N GLU A 55 -2.88 7.34 -5.39
CA GLU A 55 -4.04 8.17 -5.69
C GLU A 55 -5.35 7.54 -5.20
N ILE A 56 -5.53 6.23 -5.38
CA ILE A 56 -6.68 5.50 -4.83
C ILE A 56 -6.67 5.59 -3.30
N ILE A 57 -5.51 5.37 -2.67
CA ILE A 57 -5.37 5.41 -1.22
C ILE A 57 -5.67 6.82 -0.68
N SER A 58 -5.21 7.88 -1.34
CA SER A 58 -5.43 9.24 -0.88
C SER A 58 -6.89 9.71 -1.02
N SER A 59 -7.63 9.14 -1.97
CA SER A 59 -9.01 9.54 -2.31
C SER A 59 -10.11 8.63 -1.75
N THR A 60 -9.75 7.50 -1.12
CA THR A 60 -10.72 6.50 -0.66
C THR A 60 -10.77 6.43 0.87
N SER A 61 -11.96 6.37 1.44
CA SER A 61 -12.16 6.01 2.84
C SER A 61 -12.09 4.49 3.01
N PHE A 62 -11.22 4.03 3.91
CA PHE A 62 -11.02 2.60 4.17
C PHE A 62 -11.63 2.19 5.50
N ASN A 63 -12.09 0.94 5.58
CA ASN A 63 -12.15 0.23 6.86
C ASN A 63 -10.99 -0.77 6.94
N CYS A 64 -10.82 -1.41 8.09
CA CYS A 64 -9.76 -2.42 8.31
C CYS A 64 -9.74 -3.49 7.22
N ASN A 65 -10.91 -4.08 6.93
CA ASN A 65 -11.00 -5.25 6.04
C ASN A 65 -10.68 -4.88 4.59
N GLY A 66 -11.18 -3.75 4.09
CA GLY A 66 -10.91 -3.27 2.74
C GLY A 66 -9.42 -2.98 2.54
N ALA A 67 -8.76 -2.36 3.52
CA ALA A 67 -7.32 -2.13 3.47
C ALA A 67 -6.52 -3.43 3.55
N SER A 68 -6.90 -4.37 4.43
CA SER A 68 -6.27 -5.69 4.53
C SER A 68 -6.39 -6.49 3.23
N GLN A 69 -7.56 -6.47 2.60
CA GLN A 69 -7.81 -7.16 1.34
C GLN A 69 -6.99 -6.56 0.20
N MET A 70 -6.98 -5.22 0.07
CA MET A 70 -6.17 -4.55 -0.95
C MET A 70 -4.67 -4.79 -0.73
N LEU A 71 -4.20 -4.80 0.53
CA LEU A 71 -2.83 -5.14 0.86
C LEU A 71 -2.49 -6.58 0.42
N PHE A 72 -3.39 -7.52 0.66
CA PHE A 72 -3.24 -8.91 0.26
C PHE A 72 -3.19 -9.05 -1.27
N ASP A 73 -4.14 -8.46 -1.97
CA ASP A 73 -4.22 -8.47 -3.44
C ASP A 73 -2.91 -7.97 -4.08
N ILE A 74 -2.37 -6.87 -3.55
CA ILE A 74 -1.10 -6.31 -4.04
C ILE A 74 0.09 -7.20 -3.66
N SER A 75 0.20 -7.60 -2.39
CA SER A 75 1.38 -8.30 -1.86
C SER A 75 1.49 -9.75 -2.34
N SER A 76 0.37 -10.44 -2.42
CA SER A 76 0.29 -11.87 -2.74
C SER A 76 0.13 -12.14 -4.23
N SER A 77 -0.17 -11.13 -5.05
CA SER A 77 -0.48 -11.36 -6.47
C SER A 77 0.16 -10.36 -7.42
N LEU A 78 -0.05 -9.05 -7.22
CA LEU A 78 0.53 -8.06 -8.12
C LEU A 78 2.06 -8.01 -8.03
N ILE A 79 2.61 -7.94 -6.82
CA ILE A 79 4.07 -7.88 -6.62
C ILE A 79 4.76 -9.12 -7.21
N PRO A 80 4.30 -10.36 -6.92
CA PRO A 80 4.83 -11.55 -7.56
C PRO A 80 4.74 -11.52 -9.09
N LEU A 81 3.63 -11.03 -9.66
CA LEU A 81 3.46 -10.87 -11.10
C LEU A 81 4.48 -9.89 -11.69
N LEU A 82 4.66 -8.72 -11.07
CA LEU A 82 5.63 -7.73 -11.54
C LEU A 82 7.06 -8.28 -11.46
N ASN A 83 7.40 -8.95 -10.35
CA ASN A 83 8.69 -9.60 -10.17
C ASN A 83 8.98 -10.69 -11.20
N SER A 84 7.96 -11.44 -11.66
CA SER A 84 8.19 -12.48 -12.68
C SER A 84 8.68 -11.89 -14.00
N PHE A 85 8.23 -10.68 -14.37
CA PHE A 85 8.71 -10.01 -15.58
C PHE A 85 10.08 -9.33 -15.41
N TYR A 86 10.48 -9.00 -14.17
CA TYR A 86 11.83 -8.49 -13.90
C TYR A 86 12.89 -9.58 -13.92
N ASN A 87 12.58 -10.78 -13.43
CA ASN A 87 13.51 -11.90 -13.40
C ASN A 87 13.88 -12.44 -14.80
N ASP A 88 13.13 -12.08 -15.83
CA ASP A 88 13.50 -12.36 -17.22
C ASP A 88 14.64 -11.44 -17.74
N GLY A 89 15.04 -10.42 -16.97
CA GLY A 89 16.07 -9.44 -17.34
C GLY A 89 17.36 -9.52 -16.51
N LEU A 90 18.45 -8.89 -17.02
CA LEU A 90 19.80 -8.94 -16.43
C LEU A 90 19.95 -8.29 -15.04
N HIS A 91 18.95 -7.57 -14.53
CA HIS A 91 19.17 -6.54 -13.50
C HIS A 91 18.67 -6.88 -12.08
N ASN A 92 18.18 -8.10 -11.82
CA ASN A 92 17.67 -8.50 -10.49
C ASN A 92 16.69 -7.50 -9.86
N LEU A 93 15.97 -6.74 -10.70
CA LEU A 93 15.04 -5.71 -10.25
C LEU A 93 13.85 -6.35 -9.56
N LYS A 94 13.34 -5.69 -8.52
CA LYS A 94 12.11 -6.07 -7.83
C LYS A 94 11.11 -4.94 -7.88
N ALA A 95 9.83 -5.28 -7.89
CA ALA A 95 8.74 -4.32 -7.83
C ALA A 95 8.84 -3.39 -6.62
N LEU A 96 9.31 -3.89 -5.48
CA LEU A 96 9.50 -3.12 -4.25
C LEU A 96 10.76 -2.24 -4.23
N ASP A 97 11.65 -2.36 -5.22
CA ASP A 97 12.77 -1.42 -5.37
C ASP A 97 12.27 -0.03 -5.76
N GLU A 98 11.04 0.07 -6.28
CA GLU A 98 10.34 1.33 -6.54
C GLU A 98 9.84 1.96 -5.23
N PRO A 99 10.36 3.14 -4.82
CA PRO A 99 9.99 3.77 -3.55
C PRO A 99 8.49 4.04 -3.40
N LYS A 100 7.78 4.33 -4.50
CA LYS A 100 6.33 4.55 -4.46
C LYS A 100 5.57 3.30 -4.05
N PHE A 101 6.01 2.12 -4.49
CA PHE A 101 5.39 0.85 -4.07
C PHE A 101 5.60 0.58 -2.59
N ASN A 102 6.77 0.93 -2.05
CA ASN A 102 6.97 0.89 -0.60
C ASN A 102 5.97 1.81 0.12
N GLY A 103 5.72 3.02 -0.41
CA GLY A 103 4.68 3.92 0.10
C GLY A 103 3.27 3.33 0.07
N VAL A 104 2.91 2.61 -0.99
CA VAL A 104 1.63 1.87 -1.09
C VAL A 104 1.52 0.83 0.02
N ILE A 105 2.55 -0.01 0.19
CA ILE A 105 2.54 -1.08 1.18
C ILE A 105 2.49 -0.54 2.61
N THR A 106 3.28 0.48 2.93
CA THR A 106 3.30 1.06 4.29
C THR A 106 1.99 1.76 4.62
N SER A 107 1.38 2.47 3.65
CA SER A 107 0.07 3.10 3.82
C SER A 107 -1.02 2.07 4.07
N LEU A 108 -1.07 1.01 3.25
CA LEU A 108 -2.05 -0.06 3.43
C LEU A 108 -1.82 -0.86 4.72
N ARG A 109 -0.56 -1.07 5.15
CA ARG A 109 -0.26 -1.68 6.45
C ARG A 109 -0.87 -0.89 7.59
N LEU A 110 -0.64 0.43 7.63
CA LEU A 110 -1.24 1.31 8.63
C LEU A 110 -2.78 1.24 8.60
N LEU A 111 -3.36 1.36 7.40
CA LEU A 111 -4.80 1.29 7.19
C LEU A 111 -5.39 -0.11 7.47
N SER A 112 -4.58 -1.16 7.50
CA SER A 112 -5.02 -2.54 7.78
C SER A 112 -4.92 -2.94 9.26
N LEU A 113 -4.40 -2.04 10.12
CA LEU A 113 -4.26 -2.35 11.53
C LEU A 113 -5.63 -2.57 12.21
N PRO A 114 -5.71 -3.51 13.18
CA PRO A 114 -6.90 -3.69 14.00
C PRO A 114 -7.31 -2.39 14.69
N LYS A 115 -8.61 -2.15 14.81
CA LYS A 115 -9.19 -0.92 15.38
C LYS A 115 -8.54 -0.48 16.69
N ALA A 116 -8.38 -1.40 17.64
CA ALA A 116 -7.77 -1.09 18.94
C ALA A 116 -6.32 -0.57 18.81
N ILE A 117 -5.53 -1.18 17.93
CA ILE A 117 -4.15 -0.76 17.66
C ILE A 117 -4.15 0.60 16.97
N SER A 118 -5.01 0.80 15.97
CA SER A 118 -5.11 2.07 15.25
C SER A 118 -5.50 3.24 16.17
N LEU A 119 -6.42 3.04 17.11
CA LEU A 119 -6.82 4.07 18.09
C LEU A 119 -5.66 4.43 19.02
N LEU A 120 -5.01 3.42 19.61
CA LEU A 120 -3.85 3.64 20.48
C LEU A 120 -2.71 4.35 19.73
N LEU A 121 -2.43 3.91 18.50
CA LEU A 121 -1.41 4.49 17.65
C LEU A 121 -1.75 5.94 17.27
N PHE A 122 -3.02 6.24 17.02
CA PHE A 122 -3.46 7.61 16.73
C PHE A 122 -3.20 8.55 17.91
N ASP A 123 -3.58 8.14 19.12
CA ASP A 123 -3.36 8.91 20.34
C ASP A 123 -1.87 9.11 20.65
N GLU A 124 -1.07 8.06 20.47
CA GLU A 124 0.39 8.09 20.63
C GLU A 124 1.02 9.06 19.61
N LEU A 125 0.64 8.98 18.33
CA LEU A 125 1.15 9.84 17.27
C LEU A 125 0.79 11.34 17.47
N LYS A 126 -0.36 11.64 18.10
CA LYS A 126 -0.66 13.02 18.53
C LYS A 126 0.28 13.49 19.65
N ARG A 127 0.71 12.54 20.50
CA ARG A 127 1.66 12.63 21.64
C ARG A 127 3.07 13.12 21.28
N ILE A 128 3.60 12.59 20.20
CA ILE A 128 5.04 12.56 19.95
C ILE A 128 5.49 13.55 18.87
N PRO A 129 6.78 13.97 18.90
CA PRO A 129 7.37 14.74 17.82
C PRO A 129 7.57 13.88 16.55
N ASN A 130 7.69 14.52 15.39
CA ASN A 130 7.73 13.85 14.10
C ASN A 130 8.92 12.90 13.94
N GLU A 131 10.05 13.21 14.57
CA GLU A 131 11.29 12.44 14.56
C GLU A 131 11.14 11.08 15.26
N MET A 132 10.18 10.95 16.18
CA MET A 132 9.88 9.70 16.89
C MET A 132 8.84 8.82 16.17
N ALA A 133 8.16 9.34 15.14
CA ALA A 133 7.15 8.56 14.43
C ALA A 133 7.69 7.25 13.82
N PRO A 134 8.89 7.21 13.19
CA PRO A 134 9.43 5.97 12.65
C PRO A 134 9.62 4.87 13.70
N SER A 135 10.04 5.20 14.93
CA SER A 135 10.26 4.18 15.98
C SER A 135 8.95 3.63 16.53
N VAL A 136 7.90 4.45 16.62
CA VAL A 136 6.56 4.04 17.04
C VAL A 136 5.86 3.20 15.96
N LEU A 137 6.12 3.48 14.68
CA LEU A 137 5.54 2.77 13.54
C LEU A 137 6.28 1.47 13.18
N ALA A 138 7.57 1.35 13.52
CA ALA A 138 8.42 0.21 13.18
C ALA A 138 7.89 -1.17 13.63
N PRO A 139 7.32 -1.35 14.84
CA PRO A 139 6.75 -2.64 15.27
C PRO A 139 5.65 -3.17 14.35
N HIS A 140 5.03 -2.29 13.57
CA HIS A 140 3.96 -2.62 12.63
C HIS A 140 4.47 -2.77 11.19
N ASN A 141 5.79 -2.80 10.98
CA ASN A 141 6.44 -2.83 9.67
C ASN A 141 6.04 -1.64 8.77
N ILE A 142 5.80 -0.48 9.38
CA ILE A 142 5.50 0.77 8.71
C ILE A 142 6.77 1.63 8.79
N CYS A 143 7.51 1.70 7.69
CA CYS A 143 8.78 2.41 7.62
C CYS A 143 8.64 3.71 6.82
N ALA A 144 9.52 4.68 7.08
CA ALA A 144 9.67 5.92 6.30
C ALA A 144 8.38 6.74 6.13
N MET A 145 7.45 6.65 7.08
CA MET A 145 6.23 7.45 7.10
C MET A 145 6.35 8.56 8.12
N SER A 146 6.05 9.80 7.72
CA SER A 146 6.00 10.93 8.64
C SER A 146 4.79 10.82 9.57
N ARG A 147 4.87 11.49 10.72
CA ARG A 147 3.78 11.58 11.70
C ARG A 147 2.50 12.14 11.07
N ASP A 148 2.64 13.22 10.30
CA ASP A 148 1.49 13.89 9.68
C ASP A 148 0.82 13.00 8.63
N ASN A 149 1.60 12.27 7.83
CA ASN A 149 1.06 11.32 6.87
C ASN A 149 0.34 10.16 7.57
N ALA A 150 0.93 9.61 8.64
CA ALA A 150 0.32 8.54 9.43
C ALA A 150 -1.01 8.99 10.05
N LEU A 151 -1.04 10.19 10.67
CA LEU A 151 -2.27 10.77 11.23
C LEU A 151 -3.34 11.01 10.16
N ASN A 152 -2.95 11.50 8.98
CA ASN A 152 -3.87 11.72 7.87
C ASN A 152 -4.46 10.41 7.34
N LEU A 153 -3.65 9.37 7.17
CA LEU A 153 -4.12 8.03 6.79
C LEU A 153 -5.06 7.45 7.84
N LEU A 154 -4.74 7.57 9.13
CA LEU A 154 -5.63 7.09 10.20
C LEU A 154 -6.98 7.83 10.20
N LYS A 155 -7.01 9.12 9.84
CA LYS A 155 -8.27 9.88 9.67
C LYS A 155 -9.12 9.41 8.48
N GLN A 156 -8.54 8.75 7.48
CA GLN A 156 -9.30 8.14 6.38
C GLN A 156 -10.05 6.87 6.81
N ARG A 157 -9.75 6.30 7.98
CA ARG A 157 -10.40 5.10 8.48
C ARG A 157 -11.83 5.40 8.93
N CYS A 158 -12.81 5.01 8.12
CA CYS A 158 -14.23 5.29 8.37
C CYS A 158 -14.80 4.52 9.57
N ASP A 159 -14.09 3.52 10.11
CA ASP A 159 -14.51 2.72 11.26
C ASP A 159 -13.88 3.14 12.60
N LEU A 160 -12.97 4.13 12.61
CA LEU A 160 -12.31 4.59 13.84
C LEU A 160 -13.11 5.67 14.60
N ASN A 161 -14.09 6.34 13.97
CA ASN A 161 -14.86 7.44 14.58
C ASN A 161 -13.96 8.47 15.28
N LEU A 162 -12.84 8.84 14.66
CA LEU A 162 -11.90 9.80 15.23
C LEU A 162 -12.59 11.17 15.28
N GLU A 163 -12.57 11.82 16.44
CA GLU A 163 -12.95 13.21 16.54
C GLU A 163 -12.01 14.03 15.64
N THR A 164 -12.50 14.46 14.48
CA THR A 164 -11.90 15.62 13.82
C THR A 164 -12.03 16.75 14.80
N ASP A 165 -10.90 17.27 15.32
CA ASP A 165 -10.84 18.46 16.15
C ASP A 165 -11.68 19.56 15.45
N LEU A 166 -12.97 19.65 15.80
CA LEU A 166 -13.84 20.71 15.36
C LEU A 166 -13.27 21.92 16.07
N LYS A 167 -12.50 22.73 15.34
CA LYS A 167 -12.13 24.07 15.78
C LYS A 167 -13.44 24.79 16.08
N ILE A 168 -13.78 24.87 17.36
CA ILE A 168 -14.80 25.78 17.85
C ILE A 168 -14.21 27.17 17.60
N THR A 169 -14.56 27.77 16.47
CA THR A 169 -14.38 29.21 16.26
C THR A 169 -15.45 29.91 17.08
N TRP A 170 -15.02 30.62 18.12
CA TRP A 170 -15.83 31.57 18.88
C TRP A 170 -16.29 32.73 17.99
#